data_AF-W1WQW7-F1
#
_entry.id   AF-W1WQW7-F1
#
_cell.length_a   1.000
_cell.length_b   1.000
_cell.length_c   1.000
_cell.angle_alpha   90.00
_cell.angle_beta   90.00
_cell.angle_gamma   90.00
#
_symmetry.space_group_name_H-M   'P 1'
#
loop_
_entity.id
_entity.type
_entity.pdbx_description
1 polymer ?
#
loop_
_entity_poly.entity_id
_entity_poly.type
_entity_poly.pdbx_seq_one_letter_code
_entity_poly.pdbx_strand_id
1 'polypeptide(L)'
;MKRYLYMTFAVLGFLGSTIPYAEAGNLTGVRVSNHEGTSRIVLDVSEMPVSWTKSYNESTHALTLNLGGTTNGLTGPIAQNNTKTGVLKGIGLQPVNGSLQVTLTANKDVQHHEFTLEKPSRIVVDLFSSYAQQTTKDVNKSVTYSKINNTVAEGKIQAFALSIDNDSPMVVAHVSEGKALSSVIQSHTAIIGAKVKGGSFDRPYSVASDGTIDLERISNRGTLRYTPNR
;
A
#
# COMPACT_ATOMS: atom_id res chain seq x y z
N MET A 1 -41.99 77.76 12.51
CA MET A 1 -42.36 76.58 13.32
C MET A 1 -41.62 75.36 12.76
N LYS A 2 -40.67 74.83 13.52
CA LYS A 2 -39.74 73.76 13.12
C LYS A 2 -40.38 72.39 13.35
N ARG A 3 -40.31 71.48 12.38
CA ARG A 3 -40.61 70.04 12.54
C ARG A 3 -39.29 69.29 12.71
N TYR A 4 -39.17 68.56 13.81
CA TYR A 4 -38.01 67.71 14.13
C TYR A 4 -38.19 66.35 13.44
N LEU A 5 -37.17 65.91 12.70
CA LEU A 5 -37.04 64.53 12.22
C LEU A 5 -35.95 63.86 13.08
N TYR A 6 -36.35 62.90 13.92
CA TYR A 6 -35.42 62.04 14.64
C TYR A 6 -34.88 60.99 13.66
N MET A 7 -33.59 61.04 13.36
CA MET A 7 -32.89 60.03 12.58
C MET A 7 -32.04 59.20 13.55
N THR A 8 -32.52 58.00 13.87
CA THR A 8 -31.82 57.03 14.71
C THR A 8 -30.69 56.40 13.89
N PHE A 9 -29.44 56.61 14.30
CA PHE A 9 -28.28 55.92 13.73
C PHE A 9 -28.24 54.47 14.25
N ALA A 10 -28.42 53.49 13.38
CA ALA A 10 -28.06 52.11 13.67
C ALA A 10 -26.58 51.90 13.31
N VAL A 11 -25.74 51.82 14.35
CA VAL A 11 -24.34 51.37 14.20
C VAL A 11 -24.38 49.85 14.06
N LEU A 12 -24.21 49.36 12.83
CA LEU A 12 -24.03 47.94 12.56
C LEU A 12 -22.57 47.58 12.82
N GLY A 13 -22.28 47.06 14.02
CA GLY A 13 -20.96 46.54 14.38
C GLY A 13 -20.64 45.29 13.57
N PHE A 14 -19.69 45.40 12.64
CA PHE A 14 -19.08 44.25 11.97
C PHE A 14 -18.11 43.59 12.96
N LEU A 15 -18.63 42.67 13.78
CA LEU A 15 -17.80 41.74 14.54
C LEU A 15 -17.16 40.79 13.52
N GLY A 16 -15.92 41.09 13.13
CA GLY A 16 -15.08 40.15 12.39
C GLY A 16 -14.93 38.88 13.22
N SER A 17 -15.62 37.82 12.83
CA SER A 17 -15.38 36.49 13.36
C SER A 17 -14.00 36.05 12.88
N THR A 18 -12.98 36.21 13.73
CA THR A 18 -11.73 35.47 13.57
C THR A 18 -12.10 34.01 13.82
N ILE A 19 -12.37 33.25 12.75
CA ILE A 19 -12.46 31.80 12.85
C ILE A 19 -11.10 31.35 13.41
N PRO A 20 -11.05 30.72 14.58
CA PRO A 20 -9.80 30.12 15.03
C PRO A 20 -9.47 29.04 14.00
N TYR A 21 -8.44 29.28 13.19
CA TYR A 21 -7.78 28.21 12.46
C TYR A 21 -7.30 27.24 13.55
N ALA A 22 -7.81 26.02 13.55
CA ALA A 22 -7.17 24.95 14.29
C ALA A 22 -5.78 24.81 13.66
N GLU A 23 -4.74 25.33 14.33
CA GLU A 23 -3.37 25.14 13.90
C GLU A 23 -3.09 23.65 13.99
N ALA A 24 -2.92 22.99 12.83
CA ALA A 24 -2.49 21.61 12.81
C ALA A 24 -1.03 21.55 13.22
N GLY A 25 -0.58 20.36 13.61
CA GLY A 25 0.80 20.15 14.02
C GLY A 25 1.84 20.54 12.96
N ASN A 26 3.08 20.72 13.40
CA ASN A 26 4.22 21.08 12.57
C ASN A 26 4.80 19.83 11.89
N LEU A 27 5.31 19.98 10.67
CA LEU A 27 6.26 19.02 10.11
C LEU A 27 7.57 19.12 10.92
N THR A 28 7.87 18.12 11.72
CA THR A 28 9.00 18.11 12.67
C THR A 28 10.19 17.28 12.18
N GLY A 29 9.96 16.40 11.20
CA GLY A 29 11.02 15.58 10.63
C GLY A 29 10.68 15.08 9.23
N VAL A 30 11.71 14.93 8.40
CA VAL A 30 11.61 14.21 7.13
C VAL A 30 12.75 13.20 7.05
N ARG A 31 12.39 11.94 6.83
CA ARG A 31 13.35 10.84 6.66
C ARG A 31 13.13 10.14 5.33
N VAL A 32 14.22 9.80 4.66
CA VAL A 32 14.21 9.04 3.41
C VAL A 32 14.98 7.75 3.57
N SER A 33 14.35 6.63 3.23
CA SER A 33 14.97 5.31 3.12
C SER A 33 14.93 4.83 1.68
N ASN A 34 16.10 4.66 1.08
CA ASN A 34 16.23 4.22 -0.30
C ASN A 34 16.52 2.72 -0.38
N HIS A 35 15.84 2.06 -1.32
CA HIS A 35 16.17 0.72 -1.79
C HIS A 35 16.09 0.67 -3.32
N GLU A 36 16.54 -0.43 -3.92
CA GLU A 36 16.55 -0.55 -5.36
C GLU A 36 15.14 -0.40 -5.97
N GLY A 37 14.96 0.66 -6.76
CA GLY A 37 13.69 1.01 -7.38
C GLY A 37 12.58 1.40 -6.40
N THR A 38 12.89 1.75 -5.15
CA THR A 38 11.91 2.27 -4.18
C THR A 38 12.52 3.34 -3.27
N SER A 39 11.74 4.33 -2.88
CA SER A 39 12.08 5.30 -1.84
C SER A 39 10.91 5.44 -0.89
N ARG A 40 11.15 5.24 0.40
CA ARG A 40 10.18 5.55 1.46
C ARG A 40 10.52 6.88 2.08
N ILE A 41 9.55 7.79 2.09
CA ILE A 41 9.64 9.10 2.73
C ILE A 41 8.71 9.06 3.93
N VAL A 42 9.22 9.47 5.09
CA VAL A 42 8.44 9.57 6.33
C VAL A 42 8.45 11.02 6.77
N LEU A 43 7.27 11.62 6.78
CA LEU A 43 7.00 12.95 7.30
C LEU A 43 6.55 12.77 8.76
N ASP A 44 7.39 13.16 9.71
CA ASP A 44 6.98 13.23 11.12
C ASP A 44 6.25 14.54 11.36
N VAL A 45 5.06 14.43 11.94
CA VAL A 45 4.23 15.59 12.26
C VAL A 45 3.94 15.59 13.75
N SER A 46 3.93 16.76 14.39
CA SER A 46 3.60 16.82 15.82
C SER A 46 2.15 16.42 16.07
N GLU A 47 1.27 16.73 15.13
CA GLU A 47 -0.13 16.32 15.06
C GLU A 47 -0.51 16.12 13.59
N MET A 48 -1.55 15.32 13.31
CA MET A 48 -1.98 15.11 11.93
C MET A 48 -2.50 16.42 11.31
N PRO A 49 -2.26 16.66 10.00
CA PRO A 49 -2.87 17.78 9.30
C PRO A 49 -4.40 17.78 9.44
N VAL A 50 -5.01 18.96 9.54
CA VAL A 50 -6.48 19.11 9.61
C VAL A 50 -7.15 18.53 8.37
N SER A 51 -6.47 18.63 7.22
CA SER A 51 -6.82 17.95 5.98
C SER A 51 -5.57 17.69 5.17
N TRP A 52 -5.63 16.76 4.22
CA TRP A 52 -4.57 16.66 3.22
C TRP A 52 -5.09 16.11 1.90
N THR A 53 -4.45 16.54 0.82
CA THR A 53 -4.73 16.06 -0.54
C THR A 53 -3.44 15.61 -1.20
N LYS A 54 -3.59 14.80 -2.25
CA LYS A 54 -2.47 14.29 -3.06
C LYS A 54 -2.77 14.43 -4.54
N SER A 55 -1.74 14.72 -5.32
CA SER A 55 -1.79 14.72 -6.79
C SER A 55 -0.45 14.33 -7.36
N TYR A 56 -0.44 13.50 -8.40
CA TYR A 56 0.77 13.13 -9.13
C TYR A 56 0.74 13.73 -10.54
N ASN A 57 1.85 14.34 -10.94
CA ASN A 57 2.06 14.85 -12.29
C ASN A 57 3.04 13.95 -13.02
N GLU A 58 2.54 13.20 -14.01
CA GLU A 58 3.34 12.25 -14.80
C GLU A 58 4.44 12.95 -15.60
N SER A 59 4.18 14.14 -16.14
CA SER A 59 5.17 14.87 -16.97
C SER A 59 6.37 15.38 -16.17
N THR A 60 6.20 15.66 -14.87
CA THR A 60 7.28 16.16 -14.01
C THR A 60 7.74 15.13 -12.98
N HIS A 61 7.14 13.94 -12.98
CA HIS A 61 7.31 12.88 -11.99
C HIS A 61 7.20 13.40 -10.55
N ALA A 62 6.28 14.33 -10.30
CA ALA A 62 6.15 15.01 -9.02
C ALA A 62 4.86 14.59 -8.31
N LEU A 63 5.01 14.04 -7.11
CA LEU A 63 3.92 13.84 -6.17
C LEU A 63 3.85 15.06 -5.24
N THR A 64 2.69 15.72 -5.22
CA THR A 64 2.42 16.85 -4.33
C THR A 64 1.43 16.43 -3.26
N LEU A 65 1.80 16.65 -2.00
CA LEU A 65 0.91 16.57 -0.84
C LEU A 65 0.64 17.98 -0.31
N ASN A 66 -0.62 18.37 -0.18
CA ASN A 66 -0.97 19.61 0.51
C ASN A 66 -1.45 19.26 1.92
N LEU A 67 -0.72 19.71 2.93
CA LEU A 67 -0.99 19.41 4.34
C LEU A 67 -1.66 20.63 5.00
N GLY A 68 -2.98 20.60 5.10
CA GLY A 68 -3.81 21.69 5.60
C GLY A 68 -3.59 21.98 7.08
N GLY A 69 -3.35 23.25 7.40
CA GLY A 69 -3.08 23.72 8.76
C GLY A 69 -1.68 23.34 9.29
N THR A 70 -0.87 22.62 8.51
CA THR A 70 0.49 22.23 8.89
C THR A 70 1.48 23.33 8.53
N THR A 71 2.44 23.61 9.41
CA THR A 71 3.57 24.50 9.12
C THR A 71 4.89 23.73 9.01
N ASN A 72 5.89 24.33 8.36
CA ASN A 72 7.23 23.75 8.28
C ASN A 72 8.01 24.04 9.58
N GLY A 73 8.12 23.05 10.45
CA GLY A 73 8.88 23.12 11.70
C GLY A 73 10.26 22.46 11.63
N LEU A 74 10.77 22.15 10.43
CA LEU A 74 12.08 21.52 10.29
C LEU A 74 13.19 22.48 10.72
N THR A 75 13.96 22.07 11.73
CA THR A 75 15.11 22.83 12.25
C THR A 75 16.46 22.29 11.77
N GLY A 76 16.46 21.19 11.02
CA GLY A 76 17.66 20.51 10.54
C GLY A 76 17.51 19.94 9.13
N PRO A 77 18.60 19.40 8.55
CA PRO A 77 18.56 18.83 7.21
C PRO A 77 17.66 17.59 7.15
N ILE A 78 17.16 17.28 5.96
CA ILE A 78 16.40 16.05 5.70
C ILE A 78 17.34 14.86 5.84
N ALA A 79 16.99 13.91 6.72
CA ALA A 79 17.79 12.72 6.92
C ALA A 79 17.59 11.73 5.76
N GLN A 80 18.67 11.39 5.05
CA GLN A 80 18.64 10.41 3.97
C GLN A 80 19.56 9.24 4.27
N ASN A 81 19.05 8.01 4.10
CA ASN A 81 19.91 6.82 4.08
C ASN A 81 20.51 6.65 2.68
N ASN A 82 21.76 7.09 2.52
CA ASN A 82 22.47 7.18 1.23
C ASN A 82 23.11 5.86 0.77
N THR A 83 22.84 4.74 1.43
CA THR A 83 23.51 3.46 1.13
C THR A 83 23.03 2.79 -0.16
N LYS A 84 21.90 3.22 -0.73
CA LYS A 84 21.33 2.68 -1.98
C LYS A 84 20.71 3.77 -2.85
N THR A 85 20.73 3.55 -4.16
CA THR A 85 20.07 4.42 -5.13
C THR A 85 18.55 4.14 -5.14
N GLY A 86 17.76 5.09 -4.64
CA GLY A 86 16.30 5.07 -4.70
C GLY A 86 15.74 5.71 -5.96
N VAL A 87 14.43 5.99 -5.94
CA VAL A 87 13.71 6.69 -7.04
C VAL A 87 13.48 8.17 -6.75
N LEU A 88 13.56 8.59 -5.48
CA LEU A 88 13.42 10.00 -5.10
C LEU A 88 14.62 10.82 -5.58
N LYS A 89 14.34 11.91 -6.29
CA LYS A 89 15.31 12.90 -6.77
C LYS A 89 15.40 14.11 -5.84
N GLY A 90 14.29 14.57 -5.29
CA GLY A 90 14.26 15.78 -4.47
C GLY A 90 12.98 15.96 -3.67
N ILE A 91 13.06 16.81 -2.65
CA ILE A 91 11.94 17.20 -1.78
C ILE A 91 11.88 18.73 -1.75
N GLY A 92 10.72 19.28 -2.08
CA GLY A 92 10.39 20.69 -1.92
C GLY A 92 9.35 20.88 -0.80
N LEU A 93 9.51 21.94 -0.02
CA LEU A 93 8.60 22.31 1.06
C LEU A 93 8.24 23.78 0.89
N GLN A 94 6.96 24.10 0.70
CA GLN A 94 6.49 25.47 0.48
C GLN A 94 5.19 25.74 1.24
N PRO A 95 5.11 26.83 2.02
CA PRO A 95 3.85 27.27 2.60
C PRO A 95 2.94 27.85 1.49
N VAL A 96 1.70 27.37 1.41
CA VAL A 96 0.71 27.80 0.41
C VAL A 96 -0.66 27.88 1.09
N ASN A 97 -1.25 29.07 1.16
CA ASN A 97 -2.63 29.30 1.63
C ASN A 97 -2.98 28.59 2.96
N GLY A 98 -2.13 28.74 3.99
CA GLY A 98 -2.35 28.11 5.29
C GLY A 98 -2.14 26.59 5.33
N SER A 99 -1.51 26.04 4.29
CA SER A 99 -1.09 24.63 4.20
C SER A 99 0.41 24.55 3.96
N LEU A 100 1.02 23.42 4.32
CA LEU A 100 2.35 23.07 3.87
C LEU A 100 2.25 22.18 2.63
N GLN A 101 2.70 22.69 1.49
CA GLN A 101 2.86 21.88 0.28
C GLN A 101 4.20 21.14 0.33
N VAL A 102 4.14 19.81 0.24
CA VAL A 102 5.28 18.91 0.14
C VAL A 102 5.32 18.34 -1.28
N THR A 103 6.40 18.61 -2.01
CA THR A 103 6.60 18.10 -3.37
C THR A 103 7.73 17.09 -3.37
N LEU A 104 7.43 15.86 -3.77
CA LEU A 104 8.36 14.74 -3.88
C LEU A 104 8.59 14.47 -5.37
N THR A 105 9.78 14.81 -5.86
CA THR A 105 10.13 14.61 -7.28
C THR A 105 10.88 13.30 -7.44
N ALA A 106 10.41 12.42 -8.32
CA ALA A 106 11.09 11.18 -8.68
C ALA A 106 12.04 11.38 -9.88
N ASN A 107 13.00 10.46 -10.05
CA ASN A 107 13.95 10.46 -11.17
C ASN A 107 13.42 9.72 -12.42
N LYS A 108 12.21 9.18 -12.35
CA LYS A 108 11.51 8.43 -13.38
C LYS A 108 10.03 8.34 -13.02
N ASP A 109 9.22 7.79 -13.91
CA ASP A 109 7.85 7.41 -13.58
C ASP A 109 7.79 6.39 -12.44
N VAL A 110 6.93 6.70 -11.47
CA VAL A 110 6.73 5.90 -10.26
C VAL A 110 5.25 5.72 -10.00
N GLN A 111 4.93 4.61 -9.34
CA GLN A 111 3.70 4.48 -8.57
C GLN A 111 3.97 4.94 -7.12
N HIS A 112 2.91 5.29 -6.42
CA HIS A 112 3.00 5.82 -5.07
C HIS A 112 1.88 5.30 -4.17
N HIS A 113 2.20 5.14 -2.88
CA HIS A 113 1.26 4.74 -1.86
C HIS A 113 1.50 5.55 -0.58
N GLU A 114 0.46 6.20 -0.09
CA GLU A 114 0.51 7.04 1.10
C GLU A 114 -0.42 6.51 2.18
N PHE A 115 0.08 6.48 3.41
CA PHE A 115 -0.68 6.07 4.57
C PHE A 115 -0.19 6.79 5.82
N THR A 116 -1.02 6.80 6.86
CA THR A 116 -0.70 7.43 8.14
C THR A 116 -0.33 6.39 9.19
N LEU A 117 0.51 6.79 10.14
CA LEU A 117 0.77 6.04 11.36
C LEU A 117 0.48 6.92 12.56
N GLU A 118 -0.02 6.33 13.63
CA GLU A 118 -0.21 6.98 14.93
C GLU A 118 0.86 6.50 15.92
N LYS A 119 1.23 7.36 16.88
CA LYS A 119 2.17 7.06 17.98
C LYS A 119 3.57 6.60 17.52
N PRO A 120 4.42 7.51 17.00
CA PRO A 120 4.16 8.93 16.76
C PRO A 120 3.45 9.18 15.43
N SER A 121 2.81 10.34 15.30
CA SER A 121 2.07 10.76 14.12
C SER A 121 2.99 10.92 12.90
N ARG A 122 2.70 10.17 11.84
CA ARG A 122 3.50 10.17 10.60
C ARG A 122 2.62 10.08 9.38
N ILE A 123 3.03 10.77 8.31
CA ILE A 123 2.60 10.46 6.95
C ILE A 123 3.75 9.72 6.27
N VAL A 124 3.48 8.51 5.82
CA VAL A 124 4.44 7.68 5.09
C VAL A 124 4.06 7.69 3.63
N VAL A 125 5.05 7.93 2.78
CA VAL A 125 4.94 7.92 1.33
C VAL A 125 5.92 6.92 0.77
N ASP A 126 5.41 5.89 0.12
CA ASP A 126 6.21 4.97 -0.66
C ASP A 126 6.16 5.38 -2.12
N LEU A 127 7.32 5.63 -2.71
CA LEU A 127 7.51 5.77 -4.15
C LEU A 127 8.20 4.52 -4.67
N PHE A 128 7.71 3.96 -5.76
CA PHE A 128 8.28 2.74 -6.32
C PHE A 128 8.13 2.70 -7.84
N SER A 129 9.19 2.25 -8.52
CA SER A 129 9.15 2.07 -9.97
C SER A 129 8.06 1.06 -10.33
N SER A 130 7.35 1.31 -11.43
CA SER A 130 6.55 0.27 -12.09
C SER A 130 7.47 -0.90 -12.42
N TYR A 131 7.20 -2.05 -11.81
CA TYR A 131 8.02 -3.24 -11.95
C TYR A 131 7.10 -4.39 -12.28
N ALA A 132 7.23 -4.92 -13.48
CA ALA A 132 6.52 -6.11 -13.92
C ALA A 132 7.55 -7.05 -14.54
N GLN A 133 8.08 -7.95 -13.71
CA GLN A 133 9.04 -8.96 -14.15
C GLN A 133 8.57 -10.33 -13.73
N GLN A 134 8.49 -11.22 -14.70
CA GLN A 134 8.30 -12.64 -14.47
C GLN A 134 9.55 -13.36 -14.96
N THR A 135 10.22 -14.09 -14.07
CA THR A 135 11.26 -15.04 -14.45
C THR A 135 10.69 -16.44 -14.35
N THR A 136 10.84 -17.19 -15.44
CA THR A 136 10.37 -18.56 -15.51
C THR A 136 11.55 -19.53 -15.48
N LYS A 137 11.32 -20.72 -14.96
CA LYS A 137 12.22 -21.86 -15.06
C LYS A 137 11.39 -23.10 -15.28
N ASP A 138 11.67 -23.81 -16.36
CA ASP A 138 11.09 -25.13 -16.57
C ASP A 138 11.66 -26.10 -15.54
N VAL A 139 10.76 -26.66 -14.74
CA VAL A 139 11.10 -27.71 -13.77
C VAL A 139 11.20 -29.04 -14.51
N ASN A 140 10.29 -29.28 -15.46
CA ASN A 140 10.33 -30.35 -16.45
C ASN A 140 9.50 -29.93 -17.68
N LYS A 141 9.22 -30.86 -18.60
CA LYS A 141 8.45 -30.59 -19.84
C LYS A 141 7.02 -30.06 -19.63
N SER A 142 6.48 -30.25 -18.43
CA SER A 142 5.07 -30.16 -18.09
C SER A 142 4.80 -29.20 -16.93
N VAL A 143 5.87 -28.66 -16.30
CA VAL A 143 5.80 -27.84 -15.10
C VAL A 143 6.77 -26.67 -15.23
N THR A 144 6.24 -25.46 -15.19
CA THR A 144 7.01 -24.22 -15.20
C THR A 144 6.85 -23.50 -13.86
N TYR A 145 7.97 -23.23 -13.21
CA TYR A 145 8.03 -22.34 -12.06
C TYR A 145 8.17 -20.89 -12.53
N SER A 146 7.42 -19.97 -11.92
CA SER A 146 7.49 -18.55 -12.16
C SER A 146 7.74 -17.80 -10.86
N LYS A 147 8.76 -16.93 -10.85
CA LYS A 147 8.89 -15.86 -9.86
C LYS A 147 8.37 -14.59 -10.48
N ILE A 148 7.26 -14.10 -9.95
CA ILE A 148 6.59 -12.90 -10.41
C ILE A 148 6.90 -11.80 -9.41
N ASN A 149 7.58 -10.76 -9.86
CA ASN A 149 7.71 -9.53 -9.08
C ASN A 149 6.88 -8.48 -9.80
N ASN A 150 5.88 -7.98 -9.10
CA ASN A 150 4.96 -7.00 -9.67
C ASN A 150 4.83 -5.81 -8.72
N THR A 151 4.35 -4.70 -9.25
CA THR A 151 3.94 -3.55 -8.46
C THR A 151 2.41 -3.43 -8.52
N VAL A 152 1.79 -3.33 -7.35
CA VAL A 152 0.35 -3.05 -7.18
C VAL A 152 0.18 -1.73 -6.40
N ALA A 153 -1.07 -1.29 -6.24
CA ALA A 153 -1.38 -0.02 -5.55
C ALA A 153 -0.81 0.06 -4.13
N GLU A 154 -0.72 -1.08 -3.44
CA GLU A 154 -0.21 -1.19 -2.07
C GLU A 154 1.33 -1.29 -2.01
N GLY A 155 2.00 -1.46 -3.15
CA GLY A 155 3.46 -1.57 -3.25
C GLY A 155 3.97 -2.74 -4.07
N LYS A 156 5.25 -3.08 -3.91
CA LYS A 156 5.87 -4.22 -4.59
C LYS A 156 5.39 -5.53 -3.97
N ILE A 157 4.90 -6.44 -4.80
CA ILE A 157 4.59 -7.81 -4.44
C ILE A 157 5.56 -8.77 -5.10
N GLN A 158 5.83 -9.87 -4.39
CA GLN A 158 6.51 -11.02 -4.94
C GLN A 158 5.57 -12.22 -4.80
N ALA A 159 5.31 -12.87 -5.93
CA ALA A 159 4.53 -14.07 -6.00
C ALA A 159 5.36 -15.18 -6.65
N PHE A 160 5.05 -16.41 -6.26
CA PHE A 160 5.63 -17.62 -6.82
C PHE A 160 4.48 -18.47 -7.36
N ALA A 161 4.61 -18.92 -8.59
CA ALA A 161 3.59 -19.73 -9.26
C ALA A 161 4.22 -20.99 -9.85
N LEU A 162 3.47 -22.08 -9.84
CA LEU A 162 3.74 -23.28 -10.62
C LEU A 162 2.61 -23.41 -11.63
N SER A 163 2.95 -23.33 -12.91
CA SER A 163 2.06 -23.64 -14.01
C SER A 163 2.31 -25.09 -14.43
N ILE A 164 1.24 -25.85 -14.61
CA ILE A 164 1.29 -27.26 -14.95
C ILE A 164 0.39 -27.47 -16.17
N ASP A 165 0.88 -28.17 -17.19
CA ASP A 165 0.08 -28.46 -18.37
C ASP A 165 -1.12 -29.34 -17.98
N ASN A 166 -2.27 -29.07 -18.60
CA ASN A 166 -3.55 -29.69 -18.20
C ASN A 166 -3.61 -31.21 -18.43
N ASP A 167 -2.74 -31.74 -19.28
CA ASP A 167 -2.57 -33.16 -19.61
C ASP A 167 -1.49 -33.85 -18.77
N SER A 168 -0.82 -33.12 -17.89
CA SER A 168 0.22 -33.67 -17.03
C SER A 168 -0.40 -34.57 -15.96
N PRO A 169 0.05 -35.83 -15.81
CA PRO A 169 -0.48 -36.72 -14.79
C PRO A 169 -0.10 -36.20 -13.40
N MET A 170 -1.10 -35.77 -12.63
CA MET A 170 -0.92 -35.29 -11.26
C MET A 170 -1.50 -36.29 -10.26
N VAL A 171 -0.74 -36.61 -9.21
CA VAL A 171 -1.25 -37.35 -8.06
C VAL A 171 -1.59 -36.36 -6.95
N VAL A 172 -2.87 -36.20 -6.65
CA VAL A 172 -3.32 -35.45 -5.47
C VAL A 172 -3.17 -36.39 -4.26
N ALA A 173 -2.11 -36.20 -3.48
CA ALA A 173 -1.92 -36.92 -2.23
C ALA A 173 -2.49 -36.10 -1.07
N HIS A 174 -3.46 -36.68 -0.34
CA HIS A 174 -3.89 -36.14 0.95
C HIS A 174 -2.92 -36.63 2.03
N VAL A 175 -2.15 -35.70 2.61
CA VAL A 175 -1.34 -35.99 3.81
C VAL A 175 -2.22 -35.73 5.02
N SER A 176 -2.50 -36.77 5.81
CA SER A 176 -3.45 -36.77 6.93
C SER A 176 -3.18 -35.70 8.00
N GLU A 177 -1.96 -35.17 8.02
CA GLU A 177 -1.57 -34.01 8.80
C GLU A 177 -0.79 -33.08 7.87
N GLY A 178 -1.36 -31.92 7.55
CA GLY A 178 -0.65 -30.88 6.81
C GLY A 178 0.64 -30.54 7.55
N LYS A 179 1.79 -30.91 6.99
CA LYS A 179 3.09 -30.57 7.55
C LYS A 179 3.37 -29.09 7.32
N ALA A 180 4.06 -28.44 8.26
CA ALA A 180 4.65 -27.13 8.00
C ALA A 180 5.59 -27.26 6.79
N LEU A 181 5.67 -26.23 5.93
CA LEU A 181 6.50 -26.28 4.71
C LEU A 181 7.96 -26.69 5.00
N SER A 182 8.48 -26.28 6.17
CA SER A 182 9.82 -26.63 6.65
C SER A 182 10.01 -28.11 7.03
N SER A 183 8.93 -28.86 7.28
CA SER A 183 8.98 -30.29 7.63
C SER A 183 8.59 -31.21 6.47
N VAL A 184 8.49 -30.66 5.26
CA VAL A 184 8.31 -31.42 4.02
C VAL A 184 9.68 -31.92 3.56
N ILE A 185 9.96 -33.20 3.81
CA ILE A 185 11.22 -33.86 3.47
C ILE A 185 10.99 -34.79 2.26
N GLN A 186 10.59 -34.25 1.09
CA GLN A 186 10.48 -35.03 -0.15
C GLN A 186 10.78 -34.15 -1.38
N SER A 187 11.59 -34.67 -2.30
CA SER A 187 12.19 -33.90 -3.40
C SER A 187 11.25 -33.57 -4.58
N HIS A 188 10.00 -34.08 -4.60
CA HIS A 188 9.16 -34.07 -5.81
C HIS A 188 7.68 -33.76 -5.58
N THR A 189 7.31 -33.04 -4.52
CA THR A 189 5.90 -32.69 -4.26
C THR A 189 5.70 -31.19 -4.26
N ALA A 190 4.86 -30.68 -5.17
CA ALA A 190 4.29 -29.35 -5.05
C ALA A 190 3.11 -29.44 -4.06
N ILE A 191 3.22 -28.76 -2.91
CA ILE A 191 2.17 -28.75 -1.88
C ILE A 191 1.48 -27.40 -1.92
N ILE A 192 0.20 -27.39 -2.32
CA ILE A 192 -0.66 -26.21 -2.27
C ILE A 192 -1.47 -26.29 -0.98
N GLY A 193 -0.99 -25.65 0.08
CA GLY A 193 -1.75 -25.44 1.30
C GLY A 193 -2.43 -24.08 1.27
N ALA A 194 -3.75 -24.02 1.20
CA ALA A 194 -4.46 -22.79 1.53
C ALA A 194 -4.39 -22.61 3.05
N LYS A 195 -3.91 -21.46 3.53
CA LYS A 195 -4.02 -21.06 4.94
C LYS A 195 -4.68 -19.69 4.99
N VAL A 196 -5.84 -19.59 5.62
CA VAL A 196 -6.42 -18.28 5.96
C VAL A 196 -5.84 -17.88 7.31
N LYS A 197 -5.43 -16.63 7.48
CA LYS A 197 -4.96 -16.12 8.78
C LYS A 197 -6.08 -16.29 9.82
N GLY A 198 -5.86 -17.13 10.83
CA GLY A 198 -6.84 -17.45 11.88
C GLY A 198 -7.85 -18.55 11.54
N GLY A 199 -7.75 -19.21 10.38
CA GLY A 199 -8.60 -20.35 10.02
C GLY A 199 -7.75 -21.55 9.63
N SER A 200 -7.88 -22.63 10.39
CA SER A 200 -7.39 -23.95 10.00
C SER A 200 -8.52 -24.69 9.28
N PHE A 201 -8.16 -25.52 8.28
CA PHE A 201 -9.10 -26.50 7.75
C PHE A 201 -9.18 -27.65 8.76
N ASP A 202 -9.94 -27.45 9.83
CA ASP A 202 -9.94 -28.33 11.02
C ASP A 202 -10.52 -29.73 10.78
N ARG A 203 -10.94 -30.06 9.56
CA ARG A 203 -11.36 -31.41 9.17
C ARG A 203 -10.90 -31.73 7.75
N PRO A 204 -10.28 -32.91 7.51
CA PRO A 204 -10.04 -33.38 6.16
C PRO A 204 -11.37 -33.54 5.43
N TYR A 205 -11.44 -33.14 4.15
CA TYR A 205 -12.58 -33.51 3.31
C TYR A 205 -12.43 -34.98 2.96
N SER A 206 -13.40 -35.79 3.38
CA SER A 206 -13.53 -37.16 2.91
C SER A 206 -13.96 -37.14 1.45
N VAL A 207 -13.06 -37.55 0.56
CA VAL A 207 -13.40 -37.89 -0.83
C VAL A 207 -14.22 -39.17 -0.78
N ALA A 208 -15.42 -39.16 -1.37
CA ALA A 208 -16.21 -40.37 -1.48
C ALA A 208 -15.45 -41.42 -2.32
N SER A 209 -15.81 -42.69 -2.20
CA SER A 209 -15.15 -43.80 -2.92
C SER A 209 -15.21 -43.68 -4.44
N ASP A 210 -16.09 -42.83 -4.97
CA ASP A 210 -16.22 -42.52 -6.41
C ASP A 210 -15.47 -41.23 -6.82
N GLY A 211 -14.73 -40.61 -5.92
CA GLY A 211 -13.99 -39.37 -6.17
C GLY A 211 -14.81 -38.09 -5.97
N THR A 212 -16.09 -38.17 -5.59
CA THR A 212 -16.92 -36.97 -5.38
C THR A 212 -16.60 -36.28 -4.05
N ILE A 213 -16.61 -34.94 -4.08
CA ILE A 213 -16.40 -34.09 -2.91
C ILE A 213 -17.76 -33.46 -2.56
N ASP A 214 -18.17 -33.57 -1.30
CA ASP A 214 -19.38 -32.93 -0.79
C ASP A 214 -19.23 -31.39 -0.79
N LEU A 215 -19.97 -30.77 -1.71
CA LEU A 215 -19.92 -29.34 -2.00
C LEU A 215 -20.73 -28.49 -0.99
N GLU A 216 -21.68 -29.07 -0.26
CA GLU A 216 -22.50 -28.32 0.71
C GLU A 216 -21.66 -27.80 1.88
N ARG A 217 -20.52 -28.44 2.15
CA ARG A 217 -19.56 -28.05 3.19
C ARG A 217 -18.54 -26.99 2.75
N ILE A 218 -18.47 -26.67 1.45
CA ILE A 218 -17.60 -25.64 0.89
C ILE A 218 -18.39 -24.33 0.80
N SER A 219 -18.82 -23.81 1.94
CA SER A 219 -19.65 -22.60 2.03
C SER A 219 -18.98 -21.41 1.36
N ASN A 220 -19.43 -21.02 0.16
CA ASN A 220 -19.05 -19.78 -0.54
C ASN A 220 -17.54 -19.48 -0.61
N ARG A 221 -16.68 -20.50 -0.68
CA ARG A 221 -15.23 -20.32 -0.86
C ARG A 221 -14.83 -20.85 -2.23
N GLY A 222 -14.10 -20.03 -2.99
CA GLY A 222 -13.65 -20.35 -4.35
C GLY A 222 -13.07 -21.76 -4.41
N THR A 223 -13.62 -22.59 -5.30
CA THR A 223 -13.27 -24.02 -5.41
C THR A 223 -12.48 -24.24 -6.69
N LEU A 224 -11.30 -24.87 -6.59
CA LEU A 224 -10.57 -25.38 -7.75
C LEU A 224 -11.06 -26.80 -8.07
N ARG A 225 -11.55 -27.04 -9.29
CA ARG A 225 -11.99 -28.37 -9.75
C ARG A 225 -11.01 -28.88 -10.81
N TYR A 226 -10.54 -30.12 -10.64
CA TYR A 226 -9.75 -30.86 -11.62
C TYR A 226 -10.39 -32.22 -11.85
N THR A 227 -10.55 -32.62 -13.12
CA THR A 227 -10.97 -33.98 -13.49
C THR A 227 -9.76 -34.64 -14.16
N PRO A 228 -9.13 -35.65 -13.55
CA PRO A 228 -8.07 -36.39 -14.21
C PRO A 228 -8.64 -37.07 -15.47
N ASN A 229 -7.96 -36.93 -16.60
CA ASN A 229 -8.25 -37.81 -17.74
C ASN A 229 -7.89 -39.25 -17.32
N ARG A 230 -8.83 -40.17 -17.54
CA ARG A 230 -8.65 -41.62 -17.34
C ARG A 230 -7.62 -42.19 -18.29
#